data_AF-A0A2G6I126-F1
#
_entry.id   AF-A0A2G6I126-F1
#
_cell.length_a   1.000
_cell.length_b   1.000
_cell.length_c   1.000
_cell.angle_alpha   90.00
_cell.angle_beta   90.00
_cell.angle_gamma   90.00
#
_symmetry.space_group_name_H-M   'P 1'
#
loop_
_entity.id
_entity.type
_entity.pdbx_description
1 polymer ?
#
loop_
_entity_poly.entity_id
_entity_poly.type
_entity_poly.pdbx_seq_one_letter_code
_entity_poly.pdbx_strand_id
1 'polypeptide(L)'
;MHYKFSKFARKVIVFNVILTALVFLVHCYNLNSIMQTNAKIHQVIDEKRISREEAIDYLLERGEDLFLGDEFYTLFGILSSCAALLFSYLFARSYNYIHGSVAALTSLLTTFFGGLLLFYLMFSGKAGDVNYADNIADRAPKSDWEAFLHNRNRDGK
;
A
#
# COMPACT_ATOMS: atom_id res chain seq x y z
N MET A 1 18.06 6.50 -38.18
CA MET A 1 17.80 5.77 -36.91
C MET A 1 17.04 6.59 -35.87
N HIS A 2 17.28 7.91 -35.73
CA HIS A 2 16.63 8.76 -34.72
C HIS A 2 15.08 8.76 -34.71
N TYR A 3 14.42 8.67 -35.87
CA TYR A 3 12.95 8.74 -35.94
C TYR A 3 12.24 7.49 -35.40
N LYS A 4 12.84 6.30 -35.54
CA LYS A 4 12.28 5.04 -35.01
C LYS A 4 12.40 4.98 -33.48
N PHE A 5 13.51 5.46 -32.94
CA PHE A 5 13.76 5.53 -31.50
C PHE A 5 12.79 6.50 -30.80
N SER A 6 12.49 7.64 -31.44
CA SER A 6 11.50 8.61 -30.95
C SER A 6 10.08 8.02 -30.84
N LYS A 7 9.63 7.23 -31.82
CA LYS A 7 8.32 6.57 -31.77
C LYS A 7 8.24 5.51 -30.68
N PHE A 8 9.31 4.76 -30.46
CA PHE A 8 9.38 3.77 -29.39
C PHE A 8 9.35 4.43 -28.01
N ALA A 9 10.16 5.45 -27.78
CA ALA A 9 10.17 6.21 -26.52
C ALA A 9 8.80 6.79 -26.18
N ARG A 10 8.07 7.34 -27.16
CA ARG A 10 6.71 7.84 -26.96
C ARG A 10 5.74 6.74 -26.49
N LYS A 11 5.82 5.53 -27.06
CA LYS A 11 4.98 4.39 -26.63
C LYS A 11 5.30 3.96 -25.20
N VAL A 12 6.58 3.91 -24.85
CA VAL A 12 7.03 3.56 -23.49
C VAL A 12 6.49 4.56 -22.47
N ILE A 13 6.55 5.87 -22.74
CA ILE A 13 6.01 6.90 -21.85
C ILE A 13 4.50 6.73 -21.64
N VAL A 14 3.74 6.55 -22.73
CA VAL A 14 2.29 6.34 -22.66
C VAL A 14 1.95 5.10 -21.84
N PHE A 15 2.66 3.98 -22.08
CA PHE A 15 2.47 2.76 -21.31
C PHE A 15 2.77 2.96 -19.82
N ASN A 16 3.83 3.70 -19.50
CA ASN A 16 4.22 4.00 -18.14
C ASN A 16 3.13 4.81 -17.42
N VAL A 17 2.57 5.84 -18.06
CA VAL A 17 1.46 6.63 -17.52
C VAL A 17 0.23 5.75 -17.24
N ILE A 18 -0.11 4.84 -18.16
CA ILE A 18 -1.22 3.90 -17.97
C ILE A 18 -0.96 2.98 -16.76
N LEU A 19 0.26 2.44 -16.66
CA LEU A 19 0.63 1.57 -15.54
C LEU A 19 0.59 2.33 -14.20
N THR A 20 1.11 3.55 -14.14
CA THR A 20 1.03 4.42 -12.96
C THR A 20 -0.42 4.66 -12.55
N ALA A 21 -1.31 4.90 -13.51
CA ALA A 21 -2.73 5.13 -13.25
C ALA A 21 -3.43 3.86 -12.71
N LEU A 22 -3.10 2.68 -13.24
CA LEU A 22 -3.61 1.40 -12.71
C LEU A 22 -3.14 1.16 -11.28
N VAL A 23 -1.85 1.36 -11.00
CA VAL A 23 -1.28 1.21 -9.65
C VAL A 23 -1.92 2.22 -8.68
N PHE A 24 -2.14 3.46 -9.13
CA PHE A 24 -2.85 4.47 -8.35
C PHE A 24 -4.25 4.00 -7.94
N LEU A 25 -5.03 3.45 -8.88
CA LEU A 25 -6.36 2.93 -8.58
C LEU A 25 -6.34 1.80 -7.55
N VAL A 26 -5.36 0.90 -7.62
CA VAL A 26 -5.17 -0.16 -6.62
C VAL A 26 -4.87 0.43 -5.24
N HIS A 27 -4.01 1.43 -5.15
CA HIS A 27 -3.75 2.09 -3.86
C HIS A 27 -4.97 2.84 -3.33
N CYS A 28 -5.76 3.49 -4.18
CA CYS A 28 -7.02 4.11 -3.77
C CYS A 28 -8.02 3.07 -3.25
N TYR A 29 -8.13 1.91 -3.91
CA TYR A 29 -8.98 0.81 -3.44
C TYR A 29 -8.53 0.32 -2.06
N ASN A 30 -7.23 0.08 -1.87
CA ASN A 30 -6.68 -0.36 -0.58
C ASN A 30 -6.92 0.69 0.51
N LEU A 31 -6.76 1.99 0.21
CA LEU A 31 -7.03 3.05 1.18
C LEU A 31 -8.49 3.04 1.62
N ASN A 32 -9.42 2.87 0.68
CA ASN A 32 -10.84 2.77 1.00
C ASN A 32 -11.14 1.55 1.88
N SER A 33 -10.54 0.39 1.60
CA SER A 33 -10.69 -0.81 2.43
C SER A 33 -10.12 -0.64 3.84
N ILE A 34 -8.98 0.05 3.99
CA ILE A 34 -8.41 0.43 5.29
C ILE A 34 -9.37 1.35 6.05
N MET A 35 -9.91 2.37 5.39
CA MET A 35 -10.85 3.31 6.02
C MET A 35 -12.11 2.61 6.52
N GLN A 36 -12.67 1.68 5.74
CA GLN A 36 -13.83 0.88 6.15
C GLN A 36 -13.49 -0.02 7.34
N THR A 37 -12.33 -0.66 7.32
CA THR A 37 -11.85 -1.53 8.42
C THR A 37 -11.65 -0.72 9.70
N ASN A 38 -10.96 0.42 9.62
CA ASN A 38 -10.75 1.30 10.77
C ASN A 38 -12.07 1.87 11.31
N ALA A 39 -13.04 2.19 10.46
CA ALA A 39 -14.36 2.65 10.92
C ALA A 39 -15.09 1.56 11.72
N LYS A 40 -15.07 0.31 11.27
CA LYS A 40 -15.64 -0.83 12.03
C LYS A 40 -14.94 -1.03 13.37
N ILE A 41 -13.61 -0.99 13.38
CA ILE A 41 -12.82 -1.11 14.61
C ILE A 41 -13.20 0.01 15.59
N HIS A 42 -13.27 1.26 15.14
CA HIS A 42 -13.68 2.39 15.97
C HIS A 42 -15.10 2.24 16.51
N GLN A 43 -16.04 1.77 15.69
CA GLN A 43 -17.39 1.50 16.15
C GLN A 43 -17.41 0.49 17.30
N VAL A 44 -16.65 -0.61 17.19
CA VAL A 44 -16.56 -1.63 18.24
C VAL A 44 -15.89 -1.08 19.50
N ILE A 45 -14.83 -0.27 19.36
CA ILE A 45 -14.18 0.41 20.48
C ILE A 45 -15.19 1.28 21.22
N ASP A 46 -16.01 2.07 20.51
CA ASP A 46 -16.98 2.97 21.11
C ASP A 46 -18.15 2.21 21.77
N GLU A 47 -18.64 1.15 21.13
CA GLU A 47 -19.75 0.33 21.63
C GLU A 47 -19.35 -0.50 22.86
N LYS A 48 -18.15 -1.09 22.85
CA LYS A 48 -17.71 -2.04 23.89
C LYS A 48 -16.74 -1.44 24.91
N ARG A 49 -16.19 -0.25 24.64
CA ARG A 49 -15.16 0.41 25.45
C ARG A 49 -13.93 -0.47 25.69
N ILE A 50 -13.53 -1.20 24.66
CA ILE A 50 -12.38 -2.09 24.67
C ILE A 50 -11.20 -1.46 23.93
N SER A 51 -10.01 -2.02 24.11
CA SER A 51 -8.83 -1.58 23.37
C SER A 51 -8.94 -1.90 21.87
N ARG A 52 -8.10 -1.28 21.05
CA ARG A 52 -8.07 -1.54 19.59
C ARG A 52 -7.73 -2.99 19.27
N GLU A 53 -6.81 -3.58 20.01
CA GLU A 53 -6.41 -4.98 19.86
C GLU A 53 -7.58 -5.92 20.15
N GLU A 54 -8.25 -5.74 21.30
CA GLU A 54 -9.45 -6.51 21.65
C GLU A 54 -10.60 -6.30 20.66
N ALA A 55 -10.74 -5.11 20.08
CA ALA A 55 -11.74 -4.85 19.04
C ALA A 55 -11.44 -5.58 17.72
N ILE A 56 -10.16 -5.70 17.35
CA ILE A 56 -9.72 -6.47 16.18
C ILE A 56 -9.98 -7.95 16.43
N ASP A 57 -9.56 -8.48 17.58
CA ASP A 57 -9.77 -9.89 17.94
C ASP A 57 -11.26 -10.23 17.95
N TYR A 58 -12.08 -9.35 18.54
CA TYR A 58 -13.54 -9.52 18.55
C TYR A 58 -14.16 -9.57 17.15
N LEU A 59 -13.67 -8.74 16.22
CA LEU A 59 -14.15 -8.72 14.84
C LEU A 59 -13.67 -9.96 14.06
N LEU A 60 -12.44 -10.41 14.30
CA LEU A 60 -11.89 -11.64 13.71
C LEU A 60 -12.64 -12.89 14.20
N GLU A 61 -12.96 -12.97 15.50
CA GLU A 61 -13.76 -14.07 16.07
C GLU A 61 -15.17 -14.15 15.46
N ARG A 62 -15.70 -13.02 14.97
CA ARG A 62 -16.98 -12.96 14.26
C ARG A 62 -16.89 -13.30 12.77
N GLY A 63 -15.69 -13.56 12.26
CA GLY A 63 -15.44 -13.82 10.85
C GLY A 63 -15.59 -12.58 9.97
N GLU A 64 -15.41 -11.37 10.53
CA GLU A 64 -15.38 -10.16 9.71
C GLU A 64 -14.09 -10.08 8.89
N ASP A 65 -14.23 -9.75 7.60
CA ASP A 65 -13.10 -9.52 6.72
C ASP A 65 -12.48 -8.14 7.04
N LEU A 66 -11.33 -8.17 7.74
CA LEU A 66 -10.59 -6.97 8.14
C LEU A 66 -9.38 -6.80 7.24
N PHE A 67 -9.36 -5.72 6.48
CA PHE A 67 -8.19 -5.35 5.70
C PHE A 67 -7.16 -4.64 6.60
N LEU A 68 -6.37 -5.43 7.33
CA LEU A 68 -5.23 -4.97 8.12
C LEU A 68 -3.98 -4.78 7.24
N GLY A 69 -4.17 -4.09 6.11
CA GLY A 69 -3.10 -3.75 5.19
C GLY A 69 -2.18 -2.67 5.78
N ASP A 70 -0.98 -2.56 5.20
CA ASP A 70 -0.02 -1.56 5.63
C ASP A 70 -0.41 -0.17 5.08
N GLU A 71 -0.90 0.68 5.97
CA GLU A 71 -1.37 2.04 5.65
C GLU A 71 -0.25 2.89 5.06
N PHE A 72 0.99 2.68 5.51
CA PHE A 72 2.14 3.46 5.06
C PHE A 72 2.42 3.19 3.58
N TYR A 73 2.54 1.93 3.17
CA TYR A 73 2.80 1.60 1.76
C TYR A 73 1.66 2.02 0.85
N THR A 74 0.42 1.96 1.35
CA THR A 74 -0.74 2.40 0.58
C THR A 74 -0.72 3.91 0.34
N LEU A 75 -0.51 4.72 1.39
CA LEU A 75 -0.41 6.17 1.28
C LEU A 75 0.80 6.62 0.46
N PHE A 76 1.96 5.99 0.69
CA PHE A 76 3.18 6.26 -0.07
C PHE A 76 2.99 5.95 -1.57
N GLY A 77 2.30 4.85 -1.87
CA GLY A 77 1.88 4.48 -3.22
C GLY A 77 1.03 5.56 -3.90
N ILE A 78 0.00 6.06 -3.22
CA ILE A 78 -0.85 7.16 -3.74
C ILE A 78 -0.02 8.41 -4.03
N LEU A 79 0.82 8.83 -3.09
CA LEU A 79 1.64 10.05 -3.23
C LEU A 79 2.65 9.93 -4.37
N SER A 80 3.32 8.78 -4.48
CA SER A 80 4.29 8.51 -5.55
C SER A 80 3.63 8.45 -6.93
N SER A 81 2.46 7.81 -7.05
CA SER A 81 1.64 7.83 -8.26
C SER A 81 1.22 9.24 -8.67
N CYS A 82 0.73 10.06 -7.72
CA CYS A 82 0.36 11.45 -7.98
C CYS A 82 1.56 12.27 -8.49
N ALA A 83 2.72 12.12 -7.85
CA ALA A 83 3.94 12.79 -8.28
C ALA A 83 4.34 12.35 -9.70
N ALA A 84 4.31 11.05 -9.99
CA ALA A 84 4.66 10.52 -11.31
C ALA A 84 3.73 11.03 -12.42
N LEU A 85 2.42 11.12 -12.17
CA LEU A 85 1.47 11.69 -13.11
C LEU A 85 1.68 13.20 -13.30
N LEU A 86 1.93 13.95 -12.21
CA LEU A 86 2.20 15.39 -12.27
C LEU A 86 3.46 15.69 -13.09
N PHE A 87 4.58 15.01 -12.82
CA PHE A 87 5.81 15.22 -13.57
C PHE A 87 5.68 14.77 -15.03
N SER A 88 4.90 13.73 -15.30
CA SER A 88 4.58 13.32 -16.68
C SER A 88 3.80 14.41 -17.43
N TYR A 89 2.83 15.05 -16.77
CA TYR A 89 2.10 16.18 -17.31
C TYR A 89 3.01 17.40 -17.57
N LEU A 90 3.87 17.75 -16.61
CA LEU A 90 4.82 18.85 -16.75
C LEU A 90 5.83 18.60 -17.89
N PHE A 91 6.27 17.35 -18.06
CA PHE A 91 7.09 16.95 -19.20
C PHE A 91 6.34 17.11 -20.52
N ALA A 92 5.09 16.64 -20.61
CA ALA A 92 4.28 16.78 -21.82
C ALA A 92 4.06 18.24 -22.23
N ARG A 93 4.00 19.16 -21.26
CA ARG A 93 3.82 20.60 -21.50
C ARG A 93 5.11 21.33 -21.89
N SER A 94 6.22 21.01 -21.23
CA SER A 94 7.48 21.76 -21.36
C SER A 94 8.51 21.11 -22.28
N TYR A 95 8.36 19.82 -22.58
CA TYR A 95 9.37 18.97 -23.23
C TYR A 95 10.77 19.06 -22.57
N ASN A 96 10.83 19.48 -21.31
CA ASN A 96 12.07 19.67 -20.58
C ASN A 96 12.60 18.33 -20.06
N TYR A 97 13.84 18.00 -20.43
CA TYR A 97 14.51 16.76 -20.06
C TYR A 97 14.45 16.45 -18.56
N ILE A 98 14.63 17.46 -17.69
CA ILE A 98 14.62 17.28 -16.23
C ILE A 98 13.26 16.75 -15.75
N HIS A 99 12.15 17.32 -16.25
CA HIS A 99 10.81 16.86 -15.90
C HIS A 99 10.56 15.43 -16.39
N GLY A 100 11.07 15.08 -17.58
CA GLY A 100 10.98 13.73 -18.12
C GLY A 100 11.76 12.70 -17.30
N SER A 101 12.98 13.05 -16.88
CA SER A 101 13.81 12.20 -16.01
C SER A 101 13.18 11.99 -14.63
N VAL A 102 12.65 13.06 -14.03
CA VAL A 102 11.96 12.96 -12.73
C VAL A 102 10.70 12.10 -12.85
N ALA A 103 9.87 12.32 -13.88
CA ALA A 103 8.68 11.50 -14.13
C ALA A 103 9.01 10.00 -14.26
N ALA A 104 10.05 9.68 -15.04
CA ALA A 104 10.50 8.30 -15.22
C ALA A 104 10.98 7.67 -13.91
N LEU A 105 11.77 8.39 -13.12
CA LEU A 105 12.26 7.93 -11.82
C LEU A 105 11.11 7.70 -10.83
N THR A 106 10.19 8.66 -10.73
CA THR A 106 9.03 8.53 -9.84
C THR A 106 8.11 7.38 -10.25
N SER A 107 7.92 7.14 -11.55
CA SER A 107 7.12 6.00 -12.01
C SER A 107 7.79 4.67 -11.74
N LEU A 108 9.12 4.59 -11.91
CA LEU A 108 9.89 3.40 -11.59
C LEU A 108 9.80 3.07 -10.09
N LEU A 109 9.93 4.08 -9.22
CA LEU A 109 9.73 3.91 -7.77
C LEU A 109 8.30 3.45 -7.46
N THR A 110 7.28 4.11 -8.05
CA THR A 110 5.87 3.73 -7.86
C THR A 110 5.62 2.28 -8.25
N THR A 111 6.18 1.84 -9.38
CA THR A 111 6.03 0.46 -9.86
C THR A 111 6.78 -0.53 -8.97
N PHE A 112 7.96 -0.15 -8.46
CA PHE A 112 8.72 -0.96 -7.51
C PHE A 112 7.97 -1.16 -6.18
N PHE A 113 7.47 -0.09 -5.58
CA PHE A 113 6.70 -0.17 -4.33
C PHE A 113 5.33 -0.81 -4.53
N GLY A 114 4.63 -0.52 -5.64
CA GLY A 114 3.38 -1.19 -5.98
C GLY A 114 3.58 -2.70 -6.22
N GLY A 115 4.69 -3.08 -6.84
CA GLY A 115 5.09 -4.48 -7.01
C GLY A 115 5.40 -5.17 -5.68
N LEU A 116 6.14 -4.50 -4.78
CA LEU A 116 6.38 -5.00 -3.42
C LEU A 116 5.08 -5.14 -2.62
N LEU A 117 4.14 -4.20 -2.76
CA LEU A 117 2.84 -4.28 -2.12
C LEU A 117 2.01 -5.45 -2.66
N LEU A 118 1.95 -5.63 -3.98
CA LEU A 118 1.27 -6.78 -4.60
C LEU A 118 1.91 -8.11 -4.17
N PHE A 119 3.24 -8.16 -4.12
CA PHE A 119 3.97 -9.31 -3.62
C PHE A 119 3.63 -9.57 -2.14
N TYR A 120 3.67 -8.54 -1.29
CA TYR A 120 3.28 -8.66 0.11
C TYR A 120 1.83 -9.13 0.25
N LEU A 121 0.88 -8.60 -0.51
CA LEU A 121 -0.51 -9.03 -0.46
C LEU A 121 -0.64 -10.50 -0.88
N MET A 122 -0.04 -10.92 -2.00
CA MET A 122 -0.10 -12.30 -2.49
C MET A 122 0.59 -13.31 -1.54
N PHE A 123 1.69 -12.93 -0.90
CA PHE A 123 2.52 -13.86 -0.11
C PHE A 123 2.37 -13.70 1.41
N SER A 124 1.67 -12.69 1.91
CA SER A 124 1.38 -12.54 3.36
C SER A 124 0.22 -13.42 3.85
N GLY A 125 -0.40 -14.21 2.96
CA GLY A 125 -1.61 -14.99 3.30
C GLY A 125 -2.87 -14.12 3.50
N LYS A 126 -2.75 -12.79 3.44
CA LYS A 126 -3.87 -11.86 3.61
C LYS A 126 -4.73 -11.66 2.36
N ALA A 127 -4.33 -12.20 1.20
CA ALA A 127 -5.07 -12.06 -0.06
C ALA A 127 -6.05 -13.20 -0.38
N GLY A 128 -6.26 -14.18 0.51
CA GLY A 128 -7.28 -15.19 0.27
C GLY A 128 -7.18 -16.48 1.07
N ASP A 129 -7.18 -16.40 2.40
CA ASP A 129 -7.50 -17.57 3.22
C ASP A 129 -8.93 -17.45 3.76
N VAL A 130 -9.85 -18.08 3.03
CA VAL A 130 -11.21 -18.43 3.50
C VAL A 130 -11.16 -19.47 4.64
N ASN A 131 -9.97 -19.90 5.08
CA ASN A 131 -9.74 -20.84 6.17
C ASN A 131 -8.76 -20.32 7.24
N TYR A 132 -8.75 -19.02 7.53
CA TYR A 132 -7.92 -18.44 8.61
C TYR A 132 -8.38 -18.82 10.03
N ALA A 133 -9.34 -19.75 10.19
CA ALA A 133 -9.83 -20.20 11.49
C ALA A 133 -8.95 -21.25 12.18
N ASP A 134 -8.04 -21.93 11.46
CA ASP A 134 -7.32 -23.09 12.02
C ASP A 134 -5.87 -22.81 12.48
N ASN A 135 -5.32 -21.60 12.27
CA ASN A 135 -3.91 -21.29 12.59
C ASN A 135 -3.70 -20.11 13.57
N ILE A 136 -4.76 -19.59 14.20
CA ILE A 136 -4.68 -18.41 15.10
C ILE A 136 -4.02 -18.72 16.45
N ALA A 137 -3.75 -19.99 16.79
CA ALA A 137 -3.20 -20.31 18.11
C ALA A 137 -1.74 -19.88 18.33
N ASP A 138 -0.91 -19.64 17.30
CA ASP A 138 0.55 -19.60 17.53
C ASP A 138 1.39 -18.54 16.79
N ARG A 139 0.84 -17.70 15.90
CA ARG A 139 1.68 -16.75 15.13
C ARG A 139 1.01 -15.41 14.83
N ALA A 140 0.81 -14.57 15.83
CA ALA A 140 0.70 -13.13 15.59
C ALA A 140 2.11 -12.56 15.33
N PRO A 141 2.42 -12.03 14.12
CA PRO A 141 3.68 -11.34 13.90
C PRO A 141 3.60 -9.99 14.61
N LYS A 142 4.31 -9.87 15.74
CA LYS A 142 4.52 -8.59 16.43
C LYS A 142 5.07 -7.60 15.44
N SER A 143 4.45 -6.42 15.34
CA SER A 143 5.05 -5.32 14.59
C SER A 143 6.44 -5.04 15.14
N ASP A 144 7.43 -4.73 14.30
CA ASP A 144 8.79 -4.41 14.77
C ASP A 144 8.79 -3.28 15.83
N TRP A 145 7.75 -2.45 15.81
CA TRP A 145 7.47 -1.41 16.79
C TRP A 145 7.09 -1.96 18.18
N GLU A 146 6.27 -3.02 18.24
CA GLU A 146 5.93 -3.71 19.50
C GLU A 146 7.12 -4.48 20.07
N ALA A 147 7.94 -5.09 19.22
CA ALA A 147 9.17 -5.74 19.65
C ALA A 147 10.16 -4.74 20.27
N PHE A 148 10.26 -3.55 19.69
CA PHE A 148 11.09 -2.47 20.24
C PHE A 148 10.55 -1.94 21.58
N LEU A 149 9.24 -1.71 21.70
CA LEU A 149 8.60 -1.24 22.94
C LEU A 149 8.70 -2.28 24.07
N HIS A 150 8.55 -3.57 23.76
CA HIS A 150 8.67 -4.64 24.74
C HIS A 150 10.10 -4.82 25.26
N ASN A 151 11.12 -4.66 24.42
CA ASN A 151 12.52 -4.77 24.84
C ASN A 151 12.96 -3.57 25.68
N ARG A 152 12.44 -2.36 25.40
CA ARG A 152 12.74 -1.17 26.23
C ARG A 152 12.23 -1.29 27.67
N ASN A 153 11.14 -2.02 27.89
CA ASN A 153 10.60 -2.26 29.24
C ASN A 153 11.32 -3.37 30.01
N ARG A 154 12.19 -4.15 29.36
CA ARG A 154 13.00 -5.20 30.02
C ARG A 154 14.34 -4.70 30.54
N ASP A 155 14.93 -3.70 29.88
CA ASP A 155 16.26 -3.17 30.27
C ASP A 155 16.19 -2.06 31.33
N GLY A 156 14.99 -1.75 31.83
CA GLY A 156 14.74 -0.74 32.87
C GLY A 156 14.46 -1.31 34.27
N LYS A 157 14.75 -2.59 34.53
CA LYS A 157 14.65 -3.22 35.85
C LYS A 157 15.97 -3.87 36.27
#